data_AF-X1K2P7-F1
#
_entry.id   AF-X1K2P7-F1
#
_cell.length_a   1.000
_cell.length_b   1.000
_cell.length_c   1.000
_cell.angle_alpha   90.00
_cell.angle_beta   90.00
_cell.angle_gamma   90.00
#
_symmetry.space_group_name_H-M   'P 1'
#
loop_
_entity.id
_entity.type
_entity.pdbx_description
1 polymer ?
#
loop_
_entity_poly.entity_id
_entity_poly.type
_entity_poly.pdbx_seq_one_letter_code
_entity_poly.pdbx_strand_id
1 'polypeptide(L)'
;MSDEVLVLESVTGDNAALTLANNAQIYVTRDDDRDYLKLPVFAMDQACDFPCWIPALRKLEIGYYADANLANRYIRVVIGRYKLSELIKARFGQPATPEAIEAVKAGVVP
;
A
#
# COMPACT_ATOMS: atom_id res chain seq x y z
N MET A 1 8.88 9.97 -17.70
CA MET A 1 8.33 9.27 -16.51
C MET A 1 6.88 8.92 -16.80
N SER A 2 6.33 7.90 -16.16
CA SER A 2 4.91 7.53 -16.32
C SER A 2 4.02 8.64 -15.71
N ASP A 3 2.98 9.08 -16.42
CA ASP A 3 1.97 10.03 -15.91
C ASP A 3 0.94 9.35 -14.98
N GLU A 4 1.27 8.18 -14.46
CA GLU A 4 0.34 7.33 -13.70
C GLU A 4 1.01 6.78 -12.44
N VAL A 5 0.18 6.53 -11.44
CA VAL A 5 0.54 5.94 -10.16
C VAL A 5 -0.32 4.70 -9.91
N LEU A 6 0.31 3.65 -9.38
CA LEU A 6 -0.41 2.51 -8.85
C LEU A 6 -0.74 2.79 -7.39
N VAL A 7 -1.96 2.49 -6.97
CA VAL A 7 -2.40 2.69 -5.59
C VAL A 7 -2.94 1.38 -5.06
N LEU A 8 -2.36 0.87 -3.98
CA LEU A 8 -3.01 -0.16 -3.18
C LEU A 8 -4.16 0.51 -2.43
N GLU A 9 -5.38 0.11 -2.79
CA GLU A 9 -6.62 0.64 -2.22
C GLU A 9 -7.15 -0.23 -1.08
N SER A 10 -6.89 -1.52 -1.16
CA SER A 10 -7.22 -2.44 -0.09
C SER A 10 -6.36 -3.69 -0.13
N VAL A 11 -6.22 -4.31 1.03
CA VAL A 11 -5.58 -5.61 1.18
C VAL A 11 -6.29 -6.41 2.26
N THR A 12 -6.48 -7.69 2.03
CA THR A 12 -6.92 -8.62 3.07
C THR A 12 -6.26 -9.97 2.86
N GLY A 13 -6.12 -10.70 3.96
CA GLY A 13 -5.57 -12.04 3.97
C GLY A 13 -6.54 -13.00 4.62
N ASP A 14 -6.44 -14.27 4.22
CA ASP A 14 -7.15 -15.33 4.89
C ASP A 14 -6.69 -15.47 6.35
N ASN A 15 -7.56 -15.07 7.29
CA ASN A 15 -7.33 -15.17 8.73
C ASN A 15 -7.73 -16.52 9.36
N ALA A 16 -8.29 -17.47 8.58
CA ALA A 16 -8.99 -18.63 9.15
C ALA A 16 -8.05 -19.49 10.01
N ALA A 17 -8.47 -19.71 11.26
CA ALA A 17 -7.71 -20.47 12.26
C ALA A 17 -6.26 -19.97 12.48
N LEU A 18 -5.98 -18.70 12.14
CA LEU A 18 -4.72 -18.07 12.46
C LEU A 18 -4.79 -17.46 13.86
N THR A 19 -3.71 -17.64 14.60
CA THR A 19 -3.50 -17.08 15.93
C THR A 19 -2.24 -16.21 15.92
N LEU A 20 -2.04 -15.45 17.00
CA LEU A 20 -0.82 -14.66 17.19
C LEU A 20 0.46 -15.52 17.06
N ALA A 21 0.42 -16.78 17.50
CA ALA A 21 1.56 -17.69 17.46
C ALA A 21 2.00 -18.08 16.04
N ASN A 22 1.12 -17.96 15.05
CA ASN A 22 1.48 -18.23 13.65
C ASN A 22 2.29 -17.09 13.03
N ASN A 23 2.25 -15.90 13.64
CA ASN A 23 2.94 -14.68 13.18
C ASN A 23 2.75 -14.41 11.67
N ALA A 24 1.55 -14.67 11.16
CA ALA A 24 1.22 -14.46 9.76
C ALA A 24 1.08 -12.96 9.48
N GLN A 25 1.84 -12.45 8.51
CA GLN A 25 1.93 -11.03 8.19
C GLN A 25 1.92 -10.81 6.67
N ILE A 26 1.21 -9.76 6.25
CA ILE A 26 1.30 -9.20 4.92
C ILE A 26 2.25 -8.01 4.95
N TYR A 27 3.16 -7.96 3.99
CA TYR A 27 4.14 -6.90 3.82
C TYR A 27 3.81 -6.14 2.55
N VAL A 28 3.83 -4.82 2.63
CA VAL A 28 3.74 -3.96 1.44
C VAL A 28 5.06 -3.22 1.32
N THR A 29 5.74 -3.40 0.19
CA THR A 29 6.88 -2.58 -0.22
C THR A 29 6.44 -1.67 -1.35
N ARG A 30 6.75 -0.38 -1.24
CA ARG A 30 6.48 0.62 -2.28
C ARG A 30 7.80 1.24 -2.73
N ASP A 31 8.04 1.28 -4.03
CA ASP A 31 9.24 1.87 -4.62
C ASP A 31 10.55 1.42 -3.94
N ASP A 32 11.24 2.31 -3.23
CA ASP A 32 12.48 2.01 -2.47
C ASP A 32 12.22 1.79 -0.96
N ASP A 33 10.97 1.93 -0.52
CA ASP A 33 10.53 1.86 0.86
C ASP A 33 10.15 0.42 1.22
N ARG A 34 11.20 -0.37 1.52
CA ARG A 34 11.08 -1.79 1.89
C ARG A 34 10.29 -1.93 3.18
N ASP A 35 9.36 -2.87 3.18
CA ASP A 35 8.49 -3.16 4.32
C ASP A 35 7.71 -1.92 4.83
N TYR A 36 7.36 -1.01 3.93
CA TYR A 36 6.60 0.21 4.23
C TYR A 36 5.42 -0.02 5.16
N LEU A 37 4.71 -1.14 4.98
CA LEU A 37 3.63 -1.55 5.87
C LEU A 37 3.73 -3.04 6.21
N LYS A 38 3.50 -3.38 7.48
CA LYS A 38 3.36 -4.76 7.98
C LYS A 38 2.01 -4.90 8.65
N LEU A 39 1.18 -5.82 8.18
CA LEU A 39 -0.16 -6.06 8.72
C LEU A 39 -0.28 -7.49 9.26
N PRO A 40 -0.67 -7.67 10.54
CA PRO A 40 -0.95 -8.99 11.09
C PRO A 40 -2.24 -9.56 10.50
N VAL A 41 -2.15 -10.74 9.87
CA VAL A 41 -3.28 -11.35 9.14
C VAL A 41 -4.34 -11.89 10.09
N PHE A 42 -3.95 -12.38 11.27
CA PHE A 42 -4.89 -12.91 12.26
C PHE A 42 -5.90 -11.88 12.76
N ALA A 43 -5.60 -10.59 12.64
CA ALA A 43 -6.47 -9.49 13.06
C ALA A 43 -7.34 -8.93 11.93
N MET A 44 -7.14 -9.38 10.69
CA MET A 44 -7.97 -8.98 9.55
C MET A 44 -9.34 -9.64 9.64
N ASP A 45 -10.35 -9.05 9.02
CA ASP A 45 -11.66 -9.67 8.83
C ASP A 45 -11.75 -10.22 7.40
N GLN A 46 -12.31 -11.41 7.22
CA GLN A 46 -12.52 -12.00 5.89
C GLN A 46 -13.71 -11.36 5.16
N ALA A 47 -14.65 -10.78 5.91
CA ALA A 47 -15.86 -10.19 5.35
C ALA A 47 -15.61 -8.79 4.76
N CYS A 48 -14.52 -8.12 5.14
CA CYS A 48 -14.18 -6.81 4.62
C CYS A 48 -12.69 -6.69 4.27
N ASP A 49 -12.40 -5.99 3.17
CA ASP A 49 -11.02 -5.68 2.84
C ASP A 49 -10.53 -4.53 3.73
N PHE A 50 -9.28 -4.59 4.20
CA PHE A 50 -8.70 -3.48 4.94
C PHE A 50 -8.42 -2.32 3.98
N PRO A 51 -9.11 -1.17 4.12
CA PRO A 51 -8.91 -0.05 3.21
C PRO A 51 -7.55 0.61 3.48
N CYS A 52 -6.83 0.92 2.43
CA CYS A 52 -5.57 1.64 2.50
C CYS A 52 -5.41 2.57 1.28
N TRP A 53 -4.46 3.49 1.36
CA TRP A 53 -4.13 4.36 0.23
C TRP A 53 -2.61 4.43 0.12
N ILE A 54 -2.01 3.42 -0.51
CA ILE A 54 -0.56 3.30 -0.65
C ILE A 54 -0.17 3.49 -2.12
N PRO A 55 0.16 4.72 -2.51
CA PRO A 55 0.62 5.03 -3.86
C PRO A 55 2.08 4.58 -4.06
N ALA A 56 2.38 4.10 -5.27
CA ALA A 56 3.71 3.72 -5.73
C ALA A 56 3.91 4.17 -7.19
N LEU A 57 5.04 4.84 -7.45
CA LEU A 57 5.34 5.41 -8.77
C LEU A 57 5.99 4.41 -9.72
N ARG A 58 6.72 3.43 -9.19
CA ARG A 58 7.52 2.47 -9.95
C ARG A 58 7.15 1.04 -9.60
N LYS A 59 6.98 0.73 -8.32
CA LYS A 59 6.85 -0.66 -7.86
C LYS A 59 5.97 -0.78 -6.63
N LEU A 60 5.04 -1.72 -6.67
CA LEU A 60 4.29 -2.17 -5.51
C LEU A 60 4.50 -3.68 -5.37
N GLU A 61 5.00 -4.13 -4.24
CA GLU A 61 5.16 -5.56 -3.91
C GLU A 61 4.33 -5.90 -2.68
N ILE A 62 3.54 -6.96 -2.80
CA ILE A 62 2.82 -7.56 -1.68
C ILE A 62 3.47 -8.89 -1.36
N GLY A 63 4.01 -9.00 -0.15
CA GLY A 63 4.63 -10.21 0.39
C GLY A 63 3.81 -10.81 1.50
N TYR A 64 4.07 -12.09 1.78
CA TYR A 64 3.46 -12.82 2.89
C TYR A 64 4.51 -13.62 3.63
N TYR A 65 4.42 -13.60 4.96
CA TYR A 65 5.27 -14.37 5.85
C TYR A 65 4.39 -15.05 6.90
N ALA A 66 4.79 -16.23 7.34
CA ALA A 66 4.26 -16.86 8.54
C ALA A 66 5.32 -17.77 9.15
N ASP A 67 5.32 -17.89 10.48
CA ASP A 67 6.17 -18.83 11.23
C ASP A 67 5.60 -20.26 11.21
N ALA A 68 4.46 -20.47 10.55
CA ALA A 68 3.80 -21.75 10.38
C ALA A 68 3.76 -22.18 8.90
N ASN A 69 3.80 -23.49 8.65
CA ASN A 69 3.59 -24.01 7.30
C ASN A 69 2.09 -23.95 6.96
N LEU A 70 1.70 -22.95 6.16
CA LEU A 70 0.32 -22.70 5.77
C LEU A 70 0.11 -23.09 4.31
N ALA A 71 -0.83 -23.99 4.06
CA ALA A 71 -1.23 -24.37 2.70
C ALA A 71 -2.51 -23.65 2.28
N ASN A 72 -2.64 -23.35 0.98
CA ASN A 72 -3.86 -22.84 0.34
C ASN A 72 -4.42 -21.55 0.97
N ARG A 73 -3.55 -20.60 1.32
CA ARG A 73 -3.96 -19.27 1.80
C ARG A 73 -4.09 -18.30 0.63
N TYR A 74 -5.04 -17.38 0.73
CA TYR A 74 -5.22 -16.32 -0.25
C TYR A 74 -4.91 -14.94 0.35
N ILE A 75 -4.49 -14.05 -0.54
CA ILE A 75 -4.39 -12.61 -0.29
C ILE A 75 -5.19 -11.96 -1.39
N ARG A 76 -6.12 -11.10 -1.00
CA ARG A 76 -6.89 -10.27 -1.93
C ARG A 76 -6.37 -8.85 -1.84
N VAL A 77 -6.13 -8.25 -2.99
CA VAL A 77 -5.67 -6.87 -3.13
C VAL A 77 -6.52 -6.17 -4.16
N VAL A 78 -6.81 -4.89 -3.92
CA VAL A 78 -7.38 -3.99 -4.91
C VAL A 78 -6.33 -2.95 -5.24
N ILE A 79 -5.97 -2.87 -6.52
CA ILE A 79 -4.97 -1.93 -7.04
C ILE A 79 -5.65 -1.05 -8.08
N GLY A 80 -5.71 0.24 -7.80
CA GLY A 80 -6.14 1.24 -8.76
C GLY A 80 -4.96 1.81 -9.55
N ARG A 81 -5.23 2.20 -10.80
CA ARG A 81 -4.30 2.94 -11.65
C ARG A 81 -4.86 4.33 -11.88
N TYR A 82 -4.13 5.34 -11.45
CA TYR A 82 -4.59 6.71 -11.47
C TYR A 82 -3.66 7.58 -12.30
N LYS A 83 -4.26 8.48 -13.10
CA LYS A 83 -3.49 9.53 -13.76
C LYS A 83 -3.05 10.56 -12.72
N LEU A 84 -1.77 10.90 -12.74
CA LEU A 84 -1.19 11.91 -11.87
C LEU A 84 -1.73 13.29 -12.25
N SER A 85 -2.50 13.89 -11.35
CA SER A 85 -2.79 15.33 -11.43
C SER A 85 -1.55 16.14 -11.04
N GLU A 86 -1.50 17.40 -11.44
CA GLU A 86 -0.39 18.30 -11.11
C GLU A 86 -0.09 18.36 -9.60
N LEU A 87 -1.13 18.32 -8.76
CA LEU A 87 -0.99 18.26 -7.29
C LEU A 87 -0.31 16.97 -6.81
N ILE A 88 -0.67 15.82 -7.40
CA ILE A 88 -0.08 14.54 -7.03
C ILE A 88 1.36 14.42 -7.57
N LYS A 89 1.62 14.93 -8.78
CA LYS A 89 2.99 15.09 -9.31
C LYS A 89 3.86 15.90 -8.35
N ALA A 90 3.37 17.07 -7.95
CA ALA A 90 4.06 17.93 -6.99
C ALA A 90 4.31 17.22 -5.65
N ARG A 91 3.32 16.49 -5.12
CA ARG A 91 3.44 15.72 -3.87
C ARG A 91 4.54 14.66 -3.92
N PHE A 92 4.74 14.03 -5.08
CA PHE A 92 5.78 13.04 -5.27
C PHE A 92 7.09 13.61 -5.83
N GLY A 93 7.26 14.94 -5.84
CA GLY A 93 8.47 15.59 -6.33
C GLY A 93 8.71 15.40 -7.83
N GLN A 94 7.69 15.05 -8.60
CA GLN A 94 7.75 15.01 -10.06
C GLN A 94 7.58 16.41 -10.65
N PRO A 95 8.01 16.64 -11.90
CA PRO A 95 7.75 17.90 -12.60
C PRO A 95 6.25 18.23 -12.59
N ALA A 96 5.91 19.39 -12.03
CA ALA A 96 4.56 19.89 -11.88
C ALA A 96 4.55 21.42 -12.03
N THR A 97 3.37 22.04 -12.18
CA THR A 97 3.28 23.50 -12.26
C THR A 97 3.74 24.19 -10.96
N PRO A 98 4.25 25.44 -11.02
CA PRO A 98 4.63 26.19 -9.83
C PRO A 98 3.50 26.33 -8.79
N GLU A 99 2.26 26.49 -9.26
CA GLU A 99 1.08 26.62 -8.40
C GLU A 99 0.82 25.33 -7.62
N ALA A 100 0.96 24.17 -8.27
CA ALA A 100 0.79 22.87 -7.61
C ALA A 100 1.89 22.60 -6.59
N ILE A 101 3.13 22.97 -6.89
CA ILE A 101 4.27 22.87 -5.97
C ILE A 101 4.04 23.73 -4.73
N GLU A 102 3.55 24.96 -4.90
CA GLU A 102 3.26 25.86 -3.79
C GLU A 102 2.09 25.36 -2.93
N ALA A 103 1.03 24.84 -3.56
CA ALA A 103 -0.13 24.28 -2.86
C ALA A 103 0.24 23.08 -1.97
N VAL A 104 1.19 22.24 -2.38
CA VAL A 104 1.66 21.11 -1.55
C VAL A 104 2.50 21.60 -0.36
N LYS A 105 3.31 22.65 -0.52
CA LYS A 105 4.14 23.22 0.55
C LYS A 105 3.31 23.89 1.64
N ALA A 106 2.19 24.51 1.29
CA ALA A 106 1.30 25.20 2.22
C ALA A 106 0.64 24.27 3.27
N GLY A 107 0.79 22.93 3.14
CA GLY A 107 0.23 21.94 4.05
C GLY A 107 1.14 21.50 5.21
N VAL A 108 2.37 22.01 5.33
CA VAL A 108 3.26 21.72 6.46
C VAL A 108 3.56 23.01 7.22
N VAL A 109 2.77 23.26 8.27
CA VAL A 109 3.13 24.20 9.35
C VAL A 109 3.71 23.34 10.47
N PRO A 110 5.00 23.51 10.86
CA PRO A 110 5.56 22.92 12.06
C PRO A 110 4.79 23.31 13.33
#